data_AF-A0A7Y0PQY8-F1
#
_entry.id   AF-A0A7Y0PQY8-F1
#
_cell.length_a   1.000
_cell.length_b   1.000
_cell.length_c   1.000
_cell.angle_alpha   90.00
_cell.angle_beta   90.00
_cell.angle_gamma   90.00
#
_symmetry.space_group_name_H-M   'P 1'
#
loop_
_entity.id
_entity.type
_entity.pdbx_description
1 polymer ?
#
loop_
_entity_poly.entity_id
_entity_poly.type
_entity_poly.pdbx_seq_one_letter_code
_entity_poly.pdbx_strand_id
1 'polypeptide(L)'
;MGKPTILVKHGKIVYKNLRKNRYPLSELLSGLRTARYPDIEYAILEATGEISILSREELVPVTPKDLHKKVEYHGFPIAVVIEGKVQKRNLKLINKNEEWLKQELKAK
;
A
#
# COMPACT_ATOMS: atom_id res chain seq x y z
N MET A 1 16.49 17.81 9.98
CA MET A 1 15.87 16.50 9.65
C MET A 1 15.49 15.83 10.95
N GLY A 2 14.20 15.60 11.21
CA GLY A 2 13.73 14.90 12.41
C GLY A 2 14.20 13.44 12.42
N LYS A 3 14.30 12.82 13.60
CA LYS A 3 14.56 11.36 13.71
C LYS A 3 13.22 10.66 13.92
N PRO A 4 12.98 9.50 13.27
CA PRO A 4 11.78 8.74 13.51
C PRO A 4 11.69 8.38 14.99
N THR A 5 10.49 8.49 15.56
CA THR A 5 10.26 8.23 16.98
C THR A 5 9.12 7.25 17.18
N ILE A 6 9.38 6.19 17.95
CA ILE A 6 8.37 5.21 18.32
C ILE A 6 7.36 5.83 19.29
N LEU A 7 6.09 5.93 18.90
CA LEU A 7 4.97 6.41 19.71
C LEU A 7 4.22 5.26 20.40
N VAL A 8 4.19 4.08 19.79
CA VAL A 8 3.62 2.85 20.36
C VAL A 8 4.63 1.71 20.19
N LYS A 9 4.85 0.94 21.26
CA LYS A 9 5.78 -0.20 21.29
C LYS A 9 5.11 -1.40 21.98
N HIS A 10 5.03 -2.52 21.28
CA HIS A 10 4.30 -3.73 21.71
C HIS A 10 2.87 -3.41 22.19
N GLY A 11 2.15 -2.62 21.39
CA GLY A 11 0.78 -2.17 21.70
C GLY A 11 0.65 -1.16 22.85
N LYS A 12 1.75 -0.72 23.47
CA LYS A 12 1.74 0.26 24.57
C LYS A 12 2.21 1.63 24.12
N ILE A 13 1.45 2.66 24.47
CA ILE A 13 1.79 4.05 24.15
C ILE A 13 3.04 4.49 24.94
N VAL A 14 4.03 5.04 24.24
CA VAL A 14 5.26 5.58 24.81
C VAL A 14 5.05 7.08 25.09
N TYR A 15 4.35 7.40 26.18
CA TYR A 15 3.99 8.79 26.53
C TYR A 15 5.17 9.76 26.60
N LYS A 16 6.36 9.28 27.00
CA LYS A 16 7.59 10.08 26.99
C LYS A 16 7.91 10.64 25.60
N ASN A 17 7.68 9.83 24.56
CA ASN A 17 7.96 10.20 23.18
C ASN A 17 6.89 11.11 22.59
N LEU A 18 5.62 10.93 22.98
CA LEU A 18 4.56 11.89 22.67
C LEU A 18 4.89 13.28 23.22
N ARG A 19 5.26 13.35 24.51
CA ARG A 19 5.65 14.62 25.16
C ARG A 19 6.88 15.25 24.51
N LYS A 20 7.93 14.45 24.24
CA LYS A 20 9.17 14.93 23.61
C LYS A 20 8.91 15.54 22.23
N ASN A 21 8.02 14.95 21.44
CA ASN A 21 7.69 15.42 20.10
C ASN A 21 6.51 16.41 20.07
N ARG A 22 5.97 16.80 21.24
CA ARG A 22 4.74 17.61 21.35
C ARG A 22 3.58 17.04 20.50
N TYR A 23 3.52 15.72 20.38
CA TYR A 23 2.55 15.02 19.55
C TYR A 23 1.31 14.69 20.39
N PRO A 24 0.13 15.25 20.08
CA PRO A 24 -1.07 15.02 20.87
C PRO A 24 -1.51 13.56 20.84
N LEU A 25 -2.02 13.05 21.96
CA LEU A 25 -2.62 11.72 22.01
C LEU A 25 -3.81 11.61 21.04
N SER A 26 -4.61 12.66 20.93
CA SER A 26 -5.75 12.71 20.00
C SER A 26 -5.33 12.52 18.55
N GLU A 27 -4.18 13.06 18.16
CA GLU A 27 -3.63 12.95 16.81
C GLU A 27 -3.18 11.50 16.54
N LEU A 28 -2.47 10.89 17.49
CA LEU A 28 -2.10 9.47 17.41
C LEU A 28 -3.35 8.61 17.22
N LEU A 29 -4.35 8.78 18.09
CA LEU A 29 -5.61 8.01 18.01
C LEU A 29 -6.36 8.27 16.71
N SER A 30 -6.27 9.47 16.14
CA SER A 30 -6.86 9.79 14.83
C SER A 30 -6.17 9.03 13.70
N GLY A 31 -4.84 9.05 13.67
CA GLY A 31 -4.06 8.28 12.70
C GLY A 31 -4.36 6.79 12.75
N LEU A 32 -4.44 6.20 13.96
CA LEU A 32 -4.78 4.79 14.14
C LEU A 32 -6.18 4.45 13.61
N ARG A 33 -7.18 5.30 13.87
CA ARG A 33 -8.55 5.13 13.36
C ARG A 33 -8.60 5.18 11.84
N THR A 34 -7.92 6.15 11.22
CA THR A 34 -7.86 6.31 9.76
C THR A 34 -7.23 5.09 9.09
N ALA A 35 -6.18 4.53 9.69
CA ALA A 35 -5.49 3.35 9.18
C ALA A 35 -6.27 2.03 9.37
N ARG A 36 -7.40 2.05 10.10
CA ARG A 36 -8.28 0.90 10.36
C ARG A 36 -7.59 -0.29 11.04
N TYR A 37 -6.56 -0.03 11.84
CA TYR A 37 -5.88 -1.07 12.62
C TYR A 37 -6.47 -1.13 14.03
N PRO A 38 -7.21 -2.19 14.40
CA PRO A 38 -7.78 -2.32 15.74
C PRO A 38 -6.70 -2.61 16.79
N ASP A 39 -5.66 -3.33 16.40
CA ASP A 39 -4.55 -3.76 17.24
C ASP A 39 -3.23 -3.50 16.53
N ILE A 40 -2.35 -2.74 17.18
CA ILE A 40 -1.07 -2.34 16.63
C ILE A 40 0.07 -2.84 17.50
N GLU A 41 1.17 -3.21 16.86
CA GLU A 41 2.40 -3.60 17.52
C GLU A 41 3.31 -2.38 17.69
N TYR A 42 3.46 -1.59 16.62
CA TYR A 42 4.24 -0.36 16.61
C TYR A 42 3.51 0.78 15.89
N ALA A 43 3.73 1.99 16.38
CA ALA A 43 3.45 3.23 15.64
C ALA A 43 4.68 4.13 15.72
N ILE A 44 5.14 4.63 14.57
CA ILE A 44 6.37 5.39 14.42
C ILE A 44 6.01 6.74 13.80
N LEU A 45 6.36 7.83 14.49
CA LEU A 45 6.30 9.18 13.94
C LEU A 45 7.51 9.39 13.05
N GLU A 46 7.28 9.55 11.75
CA GLU A 46 8.31 9.78 10.75
C GLU A 46 8.81 11.24 10.76
N ALA A 47 9.97 11.48 10.16
CA ALA A 47 10.52 12.82 10.03
C ALA A 47 9.63 13.78 9.21
N THR A 48 8.74 13.23 8.37
CA THR A 48 7.72 13.94 7.60
C THR A 48 6.55 14.42 8.46
N GLY A 49 6.40 13.88 9.68
CA GLY A 49 5.22 14.10 10.53
C GLY A 49 4.12 13.04 10.33
N GLU A 50 4.27 12.14 9.37
CA GLU A 50 3.35 11.02 9.15
C GLU A 50 3.56 9.91 10.19
N ILE A 51 2.54 9.07 10.39
CA ILE A 51 2.64 7.88 11.24
C ILE A 51 2.74 6.64 10.37
N SER A 52 3.84 5.89 10.52
CA SER A 52 3.95 4.50 10.06
C SER A 52 3.38 3.56 11.12
N ILE A 53 2.56 2.59 10.72
CA ILE A 53 1.94 1.62 11.64
C ILE A 53 2.34 0.21 11.24
N LEU A 54 2.74 -0.58 12.23
CA LEU A 54 2.96 -2.01 12.11
C LEU A 54 1.93 -2.74 12.98
N SER A 55 1.13 -3.60 12.35
CA SER A 55 0.20 -4.49 13.05
C SER A 55 0.93 -5.68 13.65
N ARG A 56 0.25 -6.38 14.56
CA ARG A 56 0.75 -7.67 15.06
C ARG A 56 0.80 -8.69 13.94
N GLU A 57 1.74 -9.63 14.00
CA GLU A 57 1.97 -10.63 12.96
C GLU A 57 0.72 -11.48 12.70
N GLU A 58 -0.04 -11.82 13.74
CA GLU A 58 -1.28 -12.60 13.65
C GLU A 58 -2.44 -11.87 12.94
N LEU A 59 -2.31 -10.56 12.71
CA LEU A 59 -3.31 -9.73 12.04
C LEU A 59 -2.91 -9.35 10.61
N VAL A 60 -1.68 -9.66 10.20
CA VAL A 60 -1.23 -9.39 8.83
C VAL A 60 -1.93 -10.37 7.88
N PRO A 61 -2.51 -9.88 6.76
CA PRO A 61 -3.12 -10.78 5.77
C PRO A 61 -2.11 -11.80 5.23
N VAL A 62 -2.57 -13.04 5.05
CA VAL A 62 -1.75 -14.10 4.46
C VAL A 62 -1.32 -13.72 3.06
N THR A 63 -0.04 -13.91 2.75
CA THR A 63 0.51 -13.75 1.41
C THR A 63 0.46 -15.08 0.65
N PRO A 64 0.51 -15.07 -0.70
CA PRO A 64 0.65 -16.31 -1.45
C PRO A 64 1.88 -17.14 -1.06
N LYS A 65 2.95 -16.48 -0.60
CA LYS A 65 4.18 -17.13 -0.14
C LYS A 65 3.93 -17.97 1.11
N ASP A 66 3.15 -17.46 2.07
CA ASP A 66 2.78 -18.19 3.29
C ASP A 66 1.99 -19.45 2.98
N LEU A 67 1.21 -19.43 1.90
CA LEU A 67 0.43 -20.55 1.39
C LEU A 67 1.21 -21.48 0.46
N HIS A 68 2.51 -21.26 0.24
CA HIS A 68 3.33 -21.97 -0.75
C HIS A 68 2.70 -22.00 -2.16
N LYS A 69 1.89 -20.98 -2.50
CA LYS A 69 1.25 -20.86 -3.80
C LYS A 69 2.23 -20.26 -4.81
N LYS A 70 2.37 -20.91 -5.96
CA LYS A 70 3.03 -20.29 -7.12
C LYS A 70 2.19 -19.13 -7.62
N VAL A 71 2.81 -17.97 -7.78
CA VAL A 71 2.19 -16.76 -8.33
C VAL A 71 2.75 -16.55 -9.72
N GLU A 72 1.86 -16.43 -10.71
CA GLU A 72 2.25 -16.04 -12.07
C GLU A 72 2.45 -14.53 -12.14
N TYR A 73 3.54 -14.11 -12.78
CA TYR A 73 3.77 -12.70 -13.04
C TYR A 73 2.97 -12.26 -14.27
N HIS A 74 1.87 -11.54 -14.03
CA HIS A 74 1.00 -11.03 -15.10
C HIS A 74 1.50 -9.72 -15.75
N GLY A 75 2.66 -9.21 -15.33
CA GLY A 75 3.20 -7.96 -15.85
C GLY A 75 2.42 -6.72 -15.39
N PHE A 76 2.77 -5.57 -15.97
CA PHE A 76 2.06 -4.31 -15.73
C PHE A 76 0.89 -4.19 -16.71
N PRO A 77 -0.34 -3.88 -16.24
CA PRO A 77 -1.47 -3.66 -17.14
C PRO A 77 -1.24 -2.40 -17.98
N ILE A 78 -1.33 -2.53 -19.30
CA ILE A 78 -1.16 -1.40 -20.23
C ILE A 78 -2.50 -1.10 -20.90
N ALA A 79 -2.98 0.13 -20.76
CA ALA A 79 -4.20 0.57 -21.43
C ALA A 79 -4.00 0.62 -22.97
N VAL A 80 -4.79 -0.15 -23.72
CA VAL A 80 -4.69 -0.22 -25.19
C VAL A 80 -5.73 0.68 -25.89
N VAL A 81 -6.77 1.11 -25.18
CA VAL A 81 -7.78 2.08 -25.65
C VAL A 81 -8.02 3.10 -24.55
N ILE A 82 -7.99 4.39 -24.89
CA ILE A 82 -8.27 5.51 -23.98
C ILE A 82 -9.19 6.48 -24.73
N GLU A 83 -10.35 6.81 -24.14
CA GLU A 83 -11.34 7.72 -24.74
C GLU A 83 -11.71 7.35 -26.19
N GLY A 84 -11.89 6.05 -26.45
CA GLY A 84 -12.20 5.53 -27.78
C GLY A 84 -11.03 5.53 -28.77
N LYS A 85 -9.83 6.00 -28.38
CA LYS A 85 -8.64 6.05 -29.24
C LYS A 85 -7.69 4.91 -28.92
N VAL A 86 -7.25 4.21 -29.97
CA VAL A 86 -6.28 3.11 -29.86
C VAL A 86 -4.88 3.64 -29.58
N GLN A 87 -4.26 3.10 -28.54
CA GLN A 87 -2.92 3.47 -28.08
C GLN A 87 -1.87 2.58 -28.76
N LYS A 88 -1.48 2.93 -30.00
CA LYS A 88 -0.57 2.09 -30.83
C LYS A 88 0.77 1.81 -30.16
N ARG A 89 1.33 2.78 -29.42
CA ARG A 89 2.58 2.61 -28.66
C ARG A 89 2.42 1.53 -27.59
N ASN A 90 1.30 1.53 -26.88
CA ASN A 90 1.00 0.58 -25.82
C ASN A 90 0.80 -0.84 -26.35
N LEU A 91 0.14 -0.99 -27.52
CA LEU A 91 0.06 -2.27 -28.22
C LEU A 91 1.45 -2.83 -28.55
N LYS A 92 2.37 -1.98 -29.05
CA LYS A 92 3.75 -2.41 -29.32
C LYS A 92 4.48 -2.87 -28.05
N LEU A 93 4.26 -2.22 -26.90
CA LEU A 93 4.88 -2.61 -25.63
C LEU A 93 4.49 -4.02 -25.17
N ILE A 94 3.31 -4.49 -25.55
CA ILE A 94 2.84 -5.86 -25.27
C ILE A 94 3.01 -6.80 -26.48
N ASN A 95 3.79 -6.40 -27.48
CA ASN A 95 4.01 -7.15 -28.73
C ASN A 95 2.70 -7.51 -29.46
N LYS A 96 1.70 -6.62 -29.38
CA LYS A 96 0.43 -6.73 -30.09
C LYS A 96 0.27 -5.61 -31.12
N ASN A 97 -0.75 -5.75 -31.97
CA ASN A 97 -1.09 -4.76 -32.99
C ASN A 97 -2.61 -4.48 -32.96
N GLU A 98 -3.05 -3.57 -33.83
CA GLU A 98 -4.47 -3.18 -33.90
C GLU A 98 -5.38 -4.31 -34.39
N GLU A 99 -4.85 -5.23 -35.20
CA GLU A 99 -5.62 -6.37 -35.70
C GLU A 99 -5.95 -7.34 -34.56
N TRP A 100 -4.96 -7.65 -33.72
CA TRP A 100 -5.18 -8.39 -32.48
C TRP A 100 -6.25 -7.71 -31.62
N LEU A 101 -6.14 -6.39 -31.40
CA LEU A 101 -7.12 -5.65 -30.60
C LEU A 101 -8.54 -5.77 -31.17
N LYS A 102 -8.70 -5.66 -32.50
CA LYS A 102 -10.00 -5.82 -33.16
C LYS A 102 -10.56 -7.23 -33.01
N GLN A 103 -9.71 -8.25 -33.06
CA GLN A 103 -10.11 -9.65 -32.85
C GLN A 103 -10.60 -9.88 -31.43
N GLU A 104 -9.86 -9.39 -30.42
CA GLU A 104 -10.26 -9.48 -29.01
C GLU A 104 -11.59 -8.77 -28.73
N LEU A 105 -11.82 -7.61 -29.35
CA LEU A 105 -13.08 -6.87 -29.21
C LEU A 105 -14.27 -7.58 -29.87
N LYS A 106 -14.05 -8.45 -30.85
CA LYS A 106 -15.09 -9.26 -31.52
C LYS A 106 -15.31 -10.62 -30.87
N ALA A 107 -14.31 -11.13 -30.15
CA ALA A 107 -14.37 -12.42 -29.45
C ALA A 107 -15.18 -12.36 -28.15
N LYS A 108 -15.63 -11.16 -27.75
CA LYS A 108 -16.63 -10.91 -26.73
C LYS A 108 -17.97 -10.59 -27.37
#